data_AF-I4W8D0-F1
#
_entry.id   AF-I4W8D0-F1
#
_cell.length_a   1.000
_cell.length_b   1.000
_cell.length_c   1.000
_cell.angle_alpha   90.00
_cell.angle_beta   90.00
_cell.angle_gamma   90.00
#
_symmetry.space_group_name_H-M   'P 1'
#
loop_
_entity.id
_entity.type
_entity.pdbx_description
1 polymer ?
#
loop_
_entity_poly.entity_id
_entity_poly.type
_entity_poly.pdbx_seq_one_letter_code
_entity_poly.pdbx_strand_id
1 'polypeptide(L)'
;MDMNAPDSPRIALGSALLAPWRSSRRSLHWLMLFLMLGCSLGAMAIGVYSSKPHWWLASTMVYCFSVGFAWAFWMPTMLLLAIDARRLRLPGMQRAAALGLWLYALPSLLLPVLVLGACGADMRYVAELVALAMAGGMAFVLLPRWCAMVIGFAPALGSGLHRLAHLPPWSDPRWLVWGMAALLVLLLIDALRWRQLLRSDADKELGFTSSMLLQLRRQGGTGGWNGLQQLDGGQLIRQRPDWMQPRANLGKVGPQSPVRALRVALGGWYMPKTLAGHLRATAPVLLPILLYIPVMAFMQAGEARHGHAVRSVLLSIGIGVVGWLGVFGGLMLAAMAALVIHQRWKRVNAELPLLALLPGLGDARACRHALLHAAFGAPVKAQLLLLACVLAAAIVMHLPPLAILLVALAQFAAIGAMAAQVLCTLGGRQLHMGVLAPIYVVLTVLFCLSTFVPLLGTDNHPWDGLAPLEHGLLACWVVLVAALLWLARRGWRGLLARPHPFLAN
;
A
#
# COMPACT_ATOMS: atom_id res chain seq x y z
N MET A 1 -7.83 26.82 -55.44
CA MET A 1 -7.29 27.35 -54.17
C MET A 1 -7.71 26.34 -53.11
N ASP A 2 -7.03 25.19 -53.13
CA ASP A 2 -7.42 24.03 -52.33
C ASP A 2 -6.81 24.13 -50.95
N MET A 3 -7.68 24.36 -49.97
CA MET A 3 -7.34 24.23 -48.56
C MET A 3 -7.04 22.75 -48.30
N ASN A 4 -5.75 22.40 -48.29
CA ASN A 4 -5.27 21.14 -47.74
C ASN A 4 -5.87 20.97 -46.35
N ALA A 5 -6.81 20.03 -46.23
CA ALA A 5 -7.39 19.64 -44.97
C ALA A 5 -6.24 19.25 -44.02
N PRO A 6 -6.18 19.78 -42.79
CA PRO A 6 -5.13 19.43 -41.86
C PRO A 6 -5.21 17.93 -41.61
N ASP A 7 -4.15 17.21 -41.99
CA ASP A 7 -3.95 15.80 -41.70
C ASP A 7 -4.36 15.55 -40.24
N SER A 8 -5.52 14.92 -40.06
CA SER A 8 -6.02 14.56 -38.75
C SER A 8 -4.90 13.77 -38.06
N PRO A 9 -4.35 14.25 -36.93
CA PRO A 9 -3.15 13.68 -36.36
C PRO A 9 -3.42 12.22 -36.03
N ARG A 10 -2.90 11.32 -36.86
CA ARG A 10 -3.00 9.88 -36.65
C ARG A 10 -2.36 9.62 -35.29
N ILE A 11 -3.18 9.21 -34.33
CA ILE A 11 -2.69 8.82 -33.02
C ILE A 11 -1.82 7.59 -33.26
N ALA A 12 -0.50 7.78 -33.22
CA ALA A 12 0.42 6.67 -33.38
C ALA A 12 0.17 5.69 -32.22
N LEU A 13 -0.25 4.45 -32.53
CA LEU A 13 -0.53 3.41 -31.53
C LEU A 13 0.62 3.26 -30.52
N GLY A 14 1.87 3.42 -30.98
CA GLY A 14 3.06 3.42 -30.12
C GLY A 14 3.04 4.50 -29.05
N SER A 15 2.47 5.68 -29.31
CA SER A 15 2.33 6.73 -28.30
C SER A 15 1.31 6.36 -27.21
N ALA A 16 0.22 5.67 -27.57
CA ALA A 16 -0.79 5.22 -26.63
C ALA A 16 -0.26 4.07 -25.74
N LEU A 17 0.52 3.14 -26.31
CA LEU A 17 1.18 2.07 -25.58
C LEU A 17 2.26 2.60 -24.63
N LEU A 18 3.04 3.59 -25.06
CA LEU A 18 4.09 4.18 -24.22
C LEU A 18 3.56 5.17 -23.19
N ALA A 19 2.30 5.60 -23.29
CA ALA A 19 1.73 6.60 -22.39
C ALA A 19 1.92 6.24 -20.90
N PRO A 20 1.52 5.05 -20.40
CA PRO A 20 1.69 4.68 -18.97
C PRO A 20 3.13 4.56 -18.52
N TRP A 21 4.05 4.34 -19.45
CA TRP A 21 5.47 4.35 -19.16
C TRP A 21 6.07 5.76 -19.11
N ARG A 22 5.41 6.74 -19.73
CA ARG A 22 5.85 8.13 -19.74
C ARG A 22 5.16 8.98 -18.66
N SER A 23 3.92 8.66 -18.31
CA SER A 23 3.14 9.38 -17.30
C SER A 23 3.52 9.02 -15.87
N SER A 24 4.18 7.87 -15.67
CA SER A 24 4.46 7.31 -14.36
C SER A 24 5.96 7.33 -14.06
N ARG A 25 6.31 7.24 -12.77
CA ARG A 25 7.70 7.24 -12.33
C ARG A 25 8.33 5.88 -12.60
N ARG A 26 9.62 5.89 -12.99
CA ARG A 26 10.40 4.66 -13.21
C ARG A 26 10.35 3.68 -12.03
N SER A 27 10.27 4.17 -10.79
CA SER A 27 10.12 3.33 -9.60
C SER A 27 8.81 2.56 -9.55
N LEU A 28 7.71 3.19 -10.02
CA LEU A 28 6.40 2.57 -10.06
C LEU A 28 6.34 1.48 -11.12
N HIS A 29 7.01 1.67 -12.26
CA HIS A 29 7.12 0.63 -13.30
C HIS A 29 7.74 -0.66 -12.73
N TRP A 30 8.90 -0.54 -12.08
CA TRP A 30 9.56 -1.70 -11.51
C TRP A 30 8.72 -2.35 -10.41
N LEU A 31 8.13 -1.55 -9.51
CA LEU A 31 7.24 -2.05 -8.48
C LEU A 31 6.08 -2.87 -9.07
N MET A 32 5.38 -2.34 -10.08
CA MET A 32 4.27 -3.02 -10.72
C MET A 32 4.71 -4.25 -11.51
N LEU A 33 5.81 -4.15 -12.27
CA LEU A 33 6.36 -5.28 -13.02
C LEU A 33 6.69 -6.46 -12.09
N PHE A 34 7.44 -6.21 -11.01
CA PHE A 34 7.81 -7.26 -10.07
C PHE A 34 6.60 -7.78 -9.29
N LEU A 35 5.64 -6.92 -8.92
CA LEU A 35 4.40 -7.35 -8.27
C LEU A 35 3.56 -8.24 -9.19
N MET A 36 3.32 -7.82 -10.43
CA MET A 36 2.59 -8.60 -11.42
C MET A 36 3.31 -9.93 -11.72
N LEU A 37 4.63 -9.91 -11.89
CA LEU A 37 5.42 -11.12 -12.09
C LEU A 37 5.31 -12.06 -10.89
N GLY A 38 5.48 -11.55 -9.66
CA GLY A 38 5.40 -12.34 -8.44
C GLY A 38 4.01 -12.95 -8.23
N CYS A 39 2.94 -12.17 -8.42
CA CYS A 39 1.57 -12.67 -8.32
C CYS A 39 1.22 -13.64 -9.45
N SER A 40 1.73 -13.44 -10.67
CA SER A 40 1.52 -14.38 -11.78
C SER A 40 2.21 -15.71 -11.52
N LEU A 41 3.47 -15.69 -11.06
CA LEU A 41 4.20 -16.90 -10.66
C LEU A 41 3.52 -17.60 -9.47
N GLY A 42 3.03 -16.82 -8.49
CA GLY A 42 2.24 -17.34 -7.38
C GLY A 42 0.96 -18.02 -7.87
N ALA A 43 0.19 -17.36 -8.74
CA ALA A 43 -1.02 -17.91 -9.33
C ALA A 43 -0.76 -19.21 -10.12
N MET A 44 0.33 -19.25 -10.90
CA MET A 44 0.77 -20.46 -11.61
C MET A 44 1.15 -21.58 -10.64
N ALA A 45 1.92 -21.29 -9.59
CA ALA A 45 2.28 -22.27 -8.58
C ALA A 45 1.05 -22.87 -7.89
N ILE A 46 0.04 -22.04 -7.56
CA ILE A 46 -1.23 -22.52 -7.01
C ILE A 46 -1.90 -23.48 -8.00
N GLY A 47 -1.93 -23.16 -9.29
CA GLY A 47 -2.57 -24.02 -10.29
C GLY A 47 -1.84 -25.34 -10.55
N VAL A 48 -0.51 -25.34 -10.48
CA VAL A 48 0.31 -26.55 -10.71
C VAL A 48 0.31 -27.49 -9.50
N TYR A 49 0.38 -26.94 -8.29
CA TYR A 49 0.57 -27.73 -7.07
C TYR A 49 -0.72 -28.02 -6.28
N SER A 50 -1.84 -27.38 -6.60
CA SER A 50 -3.09 -27.64 -5.88
C SER A 50 -3.83 -28.86 -6.45
N SER A 51 -4.20 -29.78 -5.56
CA SER A 51 -4.97 -30.98 -5.90
C SER A 51 -6.50 -30.79 -5.81
N LYS A 52 -7.00 -29.59 -5.47
CA LYS A 52 -8.44 -29.35 -5.25
C LYS A 52 -9.20 -28.88 -6.50
N PRO A 53 -10.50 -29.20 -6.60
CA PRO A 53 -11.34 -28.85 -7.76
C PRO A 53 -11.53 -27.33 -8.00
N HIS A 54 -11.28 -26.48 -7.00
CA HIS A 54 -11.40 -25.02 -7.09
C HIS A 54 -10.05 -24.30 -6.99
N TRP A 55 -8.95 -24.94 -7.38
CA TRP A 55 -7.61 -24.34 -7.41
C TRP A 55 -7.58 -23.00 -8.17
N TRP A 56 -8.40 -22.89 -9.22
CA TRP A 56 -8.48 -21.72 -10.10
C TRP A 56 -8.96 -20.47 -9.37
N LEU A 57 -9.79 -20.60 -8.32
CA LEU A 57 -10.30 -19.45 -7.57
C LEU A 57 -9.15 -18.77 -6.79
N ALA A 58 -8.35 -19.56 -6.09
CA ALA A 58 -7.19 -19.06 -5.36
C ALA A 58 -6.14 -18.47 -6.30
N SER A 59 -5.87 -19.14 -7.43
CA SER A 59 -4.98 -18.64 -8.49
C SER A 59 -5.46 -17.29 -9.04
N THR A 60 -6.75 -17.18 -9.36
CA THR A 60 -7.38 -15.96 -9.85
C THR A 60 -7.29 -14.83 -8.83
N MET A 61 -7.56 -15.10 -7.54
CA MET A 61 -7.47 -14.08 -6.47
C MET A 61 -6.07 -13.50 -6.32
N VAL A 62 -5.03 -14.34 -6.38
CA VAL A 62 -3.64 -13.87 -6.33
C VAL A 62 -3.30 -13.02 -7.55
N TYR A 63 -3.75 -13.40 -8.74
CA TYR A 63 -3.58 -12.59 -9.94
C TYR A 63 -4.33 -11.24 -9.83
N CYS A 64 -5.61 -11.28 -9.44
CA CYS A 64 -6.47 -10.12 -9.23
C CYS A 64 -5.87 -9.11 -8.25
N PHE A 65 -5.14 -9.57 -7.23
CA PHE A 65 -4.43 -8.66 -6.31
C PHE A 65 -3.45 -7.75 -7.06
N SER A 66 -2.61 -8.31 -7.93
CA SER A 66 -1.66 -7.52 -8.72
C SER A 66 -2.32 -6.61 -9.75
N VAL A 67 -3.39 -7.09 -10.40
CA VAL A 67 -4.16 -6.28 -11.36
C VAL A 67 -4.85 -5.13 -10.64
N GLY A 68 -5.52 -5.38 -9.52
CA GLY A 68 -6.13 -4.34 -8.71
C GLY A 68 -5.13 -3.28 -8.27
N PHE A 69 -3.91 -3.69 -7.86
CA PHE A 69 -2.83 -2.76 -7.55
C PHE A 69 -2.35 -1.95 -8.76
N ALA A 70 -2.18 -2.57 -9.93
CA ALA A 70 -1.80 -1.88 -11.16
C ALA A 70 -2.86 -0.84 -11.56
N TRP A 71 -4.14 -1.20 -11.43
CA TRP A 71 -5.28 -0.35 -11.73
C TRP A 71 -5.54 0.73 -10.67
N ALA A 72 -5.05 0.53 -9.44
CA ALA A 72 -5.05 1.55 -8.39
C ALA A 72 -3.89 2.53 -8.53
N PHE A 73 -2.65 2.09 -8.74
CA PHE A 73 -1.51 2.99 -8.60
C PHE A 73 -0.89 3.43 -9.92
N TRP A 74 -0.94 2.59 -10.96
CA TRP A 74 -0.22 2.83 -12.21
C TRP A 74 -1.13 3.40 -13.30
N MET A 75 -2.24 2.73 -13.61
CA MET A 75 -3.16 3.16 -14.66
C MET A 75 -3.77 4.56 -14.41
N PRO A 76 -4.09 4.97 -13.17
CA PRO A 76 -4.64 6.30 -12.91
C PRO A 76 -3.69 7.46 -13.25
N THR A 77 -2.40 7.19 -13.46
CA THR A 77 -1.47 8.22 -13.98
C THR A 77 -1.85 8.69 -15.41
N MET A 78 -2.59 7.87 -16.17
CA MET A 78 -3.24 8.30 -17.43
C MET A 78 -4.24 9.42 -17.22
N LEU A 79 -5.01 9.38 -16.13
CA LEU A 79 -5.96 10.44 -15.83
C LEU A 79 -5.23 11.74 -15.52
N LEU A 80 -4.13 11.69 -14.77
CA LEU A 80 -3.31 12.87 -14.52
C LEU A 80 -2.75 13.46 -15.81
N LEU A 81 -2.25 12.61 -16.71
CA LEU A 81 -1.79 13.02 -18.04
C LEU A 81 -2.94 13.65 -18.86
N ALA A 82 -4.13 13.07 -18.80
CA ALA A 82 -5.31 13.57 -19.51
C ALA A 82 -5.82 14.90 -18.96
N ILE A 83 -5.76 15.11 -17.64
CA ILE A 83 -6.06 16.40 -16.99
C ILE A 83 -5.08 17.47 -17.47
N ASP A 84 -3.78 17.17 -17.46
CA ASP A 84 -2.74 18.11 -17.88
C ASP A 84 -2.82 18.42 -19.38
N ALA A 85 -3.03 17.39 -20.21
CA ALA A 85 -3.25 17.55 -21.64
C ALA A 85 -4.46 18.45 -21.92
N ARG A 86 -5.56 18.30 -21.17
CA ARG A 86 -6.72 19.18 -21.31
C ARG A 86 -6.40 20.61 -20.91
N ARG A 87 -5.72 20.83 -19.78
CA ARG A 87 -5.31 22.16 -19.32
C ARG A 87 -4.43 22.88 -20.34
N LEU A 88 -3.53 22.14 -20.99
CA LEU A 88 -2.65 22.62 -22.05
C LEU A 88 -3.32 22.62 -23.45
N ARG A 89 -4.59 22.22 -23.55
CA ARG A 89 -5.35 22.13 -24.81
C ARG A 89 -4.69 21.22 -25.87
N LEU A 90 -4.18 20.06 -25.44
CA LEU A 90 -3.52 19.03 -26.26
C LEU A 90 -4.44 17.80 -26.45
N PRO A 91 -5.45 17.84 -27.36
CA PRO A 91 -6.45 16.78 -27.50
C PRO A 91 -5.86 15.44 -27.94
N GLY A 92 -4.76 15.43 -28.69
CA GLY A 92 -4.07 14.21 -29.11
C GLY A 92 -3.55 13.38 -27.93
N MET A 93 -2.92 14.04 -26.94
CA MET A 93 -2.43 13.38 -25.73
C MET A 93 -3.58 12.85 -24.86
N GLN A 94 -4.69 13.58 -24.78
CA GLN A 94 -5.87 13.14 -24.05
C GLN A 94 -6.48 11.88 -24.67
N ARG A 95 -6.61 11.83 -26.01
CA ARG A 95 -7.09 10.63 -26.72
C ARG A 95 -6.13 9.46 -26.59
N ALA A 96 -4.81 9.71 -26.66
CA ALA A 96 -3.79 8.68 -26.46
C ALA A 96 -3.85 8.08 -25.04
N ALA A 97 -4.10 8.88 -24.01
CA ALA A 97 -4.28 8.39 -22.64
C ALA A 97 -5.50 7.49 -22.48
N ALA A 98 -6.64 7.88 -23.10
CA ALA A 98 -7.85 7.06 -23.09
C ALA A 98 -7.67 5.74 -23.88
N LEU A 99 -7.05 5.80 -25.06
CA LEU A 99 -6.72 4.62 -25.86
C LEU A 99 -5.74 3.70 -25.12
N GLY A 100 -4.73 4.27 -24.47
CA GLY A 100 -3.78 3.51 -23.64
C GLY A 100 -4.50 2.71 -22.56
N LEU A 101 -5.47 3.31 -21.86
CA LEU A 101 -6.24 2.61 -20.83
C LEU A 101 -6.96 1.37 -21.38
N TRP A 102 -7.58 1.46 -22.56
CA TRP A 102 -8.21 0.32 -23.23
C TRP A 102 -7.21 -0.74 -23.69
N LEU A 103 -6.07 -0.30 -24.26
CA LEU A 103 -4.99 -1.18 -24.71
C LEU A 103 -4.36 -1.99 -23.57
N TYR A 104 -4.40 -1.49 -22.33
CA TYR A 104 -3.96 -2.23 -21.15
C TYR A 104 -5.09 -2.99 -20.46
N ALA A 105 -6.35 -2.54 -20.56
CA ALA A 105 -7.52 -3.23 -20.03
C ALA A 105 -7.72 -4.60 -20.68
N LEU A 106 -7.70 -4.64 -22.01
CA LEU A 106 -7.91 -5.86 -22.79
C LEU A 106 -6.92 -6.98 -22.40
N PRO A 107 -5.60 -6.80 -22.42
CA PRO A 107 -4.67 -7.86 -22.04
C PRO A 107 -4.72 -8.18 -20.54
N SER A 108 -5.01 -7.21 -19.66
CA SER A 108 -5.16 -7.49 -18.21
C SER A 108 -6.32 -8.45 -17.95
N LEU A 109 -7.38 -8.40 -18.78
CA LEU A 109 -8.55 -9.25 -18.68
C LEU A 109 -8.41 -10.55 -19.49
N LEU A 110 -8.06 -10.45 -20.77
CA LEU A 110 -8.08 -11.60 -21.69
C LEU A 110 -7.00 -12.63 -21.37
N LEU A 111 -5.80 -12.19 -20.98
CA LEU A 111 -4.68 -13.09 -20.71
C LEU A 111 -4.98 -14.10 -19.59
N PRO A 112 -5.40 -13.69 -18.37
CA PRO A 112 -5.73 -14.67 -17.32
C PRO A 112 -6.96 -15.52 -17.68
N VAL A 113 -7.96 -14.95 -18.37
CA VAL A 113 -9.17 -15.68 -18.78
C VAL A 113 -8.84 -16.81 -19.75
N LEU A 114 -8.00 -16.54 -20.75
CA LEU A 114 -7.60 -17.54 -21.74
C LEU A 114 -6.66 -18.58 -21.13
N VAL A 115 -5.67 -18.15 -20.32
CA VAL A 115 -4.69 -19.07 -19.72
C VAL A 115 -5.37 -19.98 -18.69
N LEU A 116 -6.10 -19.43 -17.72
CA LEU A 116 -6.79 -20.24 -16.72
C LEU A 116 -7.94 -21.04 -17.33
N GLY A 117 -8.64 -20.47 -18.32
CA GLY A 117 -9.67 -21.17 -19.08
C GLY A 117 -9.15 -22.39 -19.83
N ALA A 118 -8.00 -22.27 -20.49
CA ALA A 118 -7.33 -23.39 -21.15
C ALA A 118 -6.89 -24.49 -20.16
N CYS A 119 -6.65 -24.13 -18.90
CA CYS A 119 -6.37 -25.07 -17.82
C CYS A 119 -7.63 -25.65 -17.15
N GLY A 120 -8.84 -25.33 -17.64
CA GLY A 120 -10.10 -25.88 -17.14
C GLY A 120 -10.84 -25.01 -16.11
N ALA A 121 -10.44 -23.76 -15.89
CA ALA A 121 -11.22 -22.81 -15.09
C ALA A 121 -12.47 -22.32 -15.85
N ASP A 122 -13.55 -21.99 -15.14
CA ASP A 122 -14.69 -21.32 -15.78
C ASP A 122 -14.31 -19.87 -16.14
N MET A 123 -14.17 -19.64 -17.44
CA MET A 123 -13.73 -18.37 -18.03
C MET A 123 -14.60 -17.18 -17.59
N ARG A 124 -15.89 -17.40 -17.29
CA ARG A 124 -16.82 -16.34 -16.90
C ARG A 124 -16.48 -15.78 -15.52
N TYR A 125 -16.18 -16.65 -14.56
CA TYR A 125 -15.78 -16.23 -13.22
C TYR A 125 -14.43 -15.55 -13.21
N VAL A 126 -13.46 -16.08 -13.97
CA VAL A 126 -12.14 -15.45 -14.09
C VAL A 126 -12.29 -14.05 -14.67
N ALA A 127 -13.09 -13.89 -15.74
CA ALA A 127 -13.33 -12.60 -16.37
C ALA A 127 -14.00 -11.62 -15.39
N GLU A 128 -15.04 -12.06 -14.70
CA GLU A 128 -15.76 -11.25 -13.72
C GLU A 128 -14.85 -10.79 -12.58
N LEU A 129 -14.10 -11.70 -11.96
CA LEU A 129 -13.22 -11.38 -10.83
C LEU A 129 -12.09 -10.42 -11.23
N VAL A 130 -11.49 -10.64 -12.40
CA VAL A 130 -10.44 -9.75 -12.92
C VAL A 130 -11.01 -8.37 -13.26
N ALA A 131 -12.19 -8.31 -13.90
CA ALA A 131 -12.85 -7.05 -14.20
C ALA A 131 -13.25 -6.29 -12.91
N LEU A 132 -13.75 -6.99 -11.90
CA LEU A 132 -14.03 -6.42 -10.57
C LEU A 132 -12.77 -5.92 -9.89
N ALA A 133 -11.63 -6.62 -10.02
CA ALA A 133 -10.36 -6.16 -9.49
C ALA A 133 -9.86 -4.89 -10.20
N MET A 134 -9.99 -4.83 -11.52
CA MET A 134 -9.65 -3.63 -12.32
C MET A 134 -10.51 -2.43 -11.93
N ALA A 135 -11.84 -2.60 -11.92
CA ALA A 135 -12.79 -1.55 -11.55
C ALA A 135 -12.63 -1.16 -10.08
N GLY A 136 -12.51 -2.12 -9.17
CA GLY A 136 -12.27 -1.87 -7.75
C GLY A 136 -10.96 -1.11 -7.50
N GLY A 137 -9.88 -1.47 -8.21
CA GLY A 137 -8.60 -0.75 -8.15
C GLY A 137 -8.71 0.69 -8.67
N MET A 138 -9.44 0.90 -9.78
CA MET A 138 -9.68 2.24 -10.31
C MET A 138 -10.55 3.07 -9.35
N ALA A 139 -11.67 2.52 -8.87
CA ALA A 139 -12.57 3.12 -7.90
C ALA A 139 -11.83 3.52 -6.61
N PHE A 140 -10.93 2.66 -6.14
CA PHE A 140 -10.08 2.92 -4.98
C PHE A 140 -9.31 4.25 -5.11
N VAL A 141 -8.89 4.64 -6.32
CA VAL A 141 -8.12 5.87 -6.55
C VAL A 141 -8.95 7.07 -7.04
N LEU A 142 -10.04 6.83 -7.77
CA LEU A 142 -10.93 7.89 -8.25
C LEU A 142 -11.87 8.42 -7.18
N LEU A 143 -12.22 7.58 -6.20
CA LEU A 143 -13.13 7.95 -5.13
C LEU A 143 -12.42 8.72 -4.00
N PRO A 144 -13.20 9.44 -3.16
CA PRO A 144 -12.69 10.02 -1.92
C PRO A 144 -12.07 8.95 -1.01
N ARG A 145 -11.13 9.38 -0.16
CA ARG A 145 -10.35 8.49 0.71
C ARG A 145 -11.19 7.60 1.64
N TRP A 146 -12.34 8.07 2.10
CA TRP A 146 -13.21 7.26 2.94
C TRP A 146 -13.83 6.07 2.19
N CYS A 147 -14.10 6.20 0.89
CA CYS A 147 -14.53 5.07 0.06
C CYS A 147 -13.42 4.03 -0.07
N ALA A 148 -12.17 4.47 -0.25
CA ALA A 148 -11.01 3.59 -0.30
C ALA A 148 -10.86 2.76 0.99
N MET A 149 -11.19 3.33 2.15
CA MET A 149 -11.25 2.60 3.42
C MET A 149 -12.35 1.53 3.40
N VAL A 150 -13.54 1.84 2.88
CA VAL A 150 -14.66 0.89 2.73
C VAL A 150 -14.30 -0.26 1.77
N ILE A 151 -13.64 0.03 0.65
CA ILE A 151 -13.17 -0.98 -0.31
C ILE A 151 -12.18 -1.94 0.37
N GLY A 152 -11.33 -1.43 1.28
CA GLY A 152 -10.46 -2.26 2.11
C GLY A 152 -11.20 -3.27 3.00
N PHE A 153 -12.49 -3.05 3.28
CA PHE A 153 -13.37 -3.98 4.01
C PHE A 153 -14.22 -4.86 3.10
N ALA A 154 -14.06 -4.80 1.78
CA ALA A 154 -14.88 -5.58 0.86
C ALA A 154 -14.91 -7.09 1.16
N PRO A 155 -13.81 -7.76 1.56
CA PRO A 155 -13.87 -9.18 1.93
C PRO A 155 -14.81 -9.46 3.12
N ALA A 156 -14.77 -8.60 4.14
CA ALA A 156 -15.64 -8.70 5.31
C ALA A 156 -17.09 -8.35 4.99
N LEU A 157 -17.30 -7.29 4.20
CA LEU A 157 -18.63 -6.92 3.72
C LEU A 157 -19.22 -8.05 2.89
N GLY A 158 -18.44 -8.71 2.03
CA GLY A 158 -18.88 -9.87 1.25
C GLY A 158 -19.35 -11.02 2.14
N SER A 159 -18.57 -11.38 3.16
CA SER A 159 -18.94 -12.41 4.14
C SER A 159 -20.19 -12.04 4.95
N GLY A 160 -20.35 -10.77 5.32
CA GLY A 160 -21.54 -10.28 6.01
C GLY A 160 -22.78 -10.22 5.12
N LEU A 161 -22.61 -9.78 3.87
CA LEU A 161 -23.66 -9.68 2.86
C LEU A 161 -24.18 -11.05 2.41
N HIS A 162 -23.29 -12.05 2.29
CA HIS A 162 -23.68 -13.46 2.11
C HIS A 162 -24.69 -13.91 3.17
N ARG A 163 -24.52 -13.44 4.42
CA ARG A 163 -25.34 -13.85 5.56
C ARG A 163 -26.63 -13.04 5.69
N LEU A 164 -26.54 -11.72 5.60
CA LEU A 164 -27.69 -10.83 5.80
C LEU A 164 -28.63 -10.78 4.60
N ALA A 165 -28.08 -10.84 3.39
CA ALA A 165 -28.84 -10.71 2.15
C ALA A 165 -28.91 -12.03 1.37
N HIS A 166 -28.48 -13.14 1.97
CA HIS A 166 -28.41 -14.47 1.32
C HIS A 166 -27.70 -14.45 -0.04
N LEU A 167 -26.70 -13.56 -0.20
CA LEU A 167 -25.93 -13.47 -1.44
C LEU A 167 -25.21 -14.80 -1.69
N PRO A 168 -25.19 -15.34 -2.91
CA PRO A 168 -24.53 -16.60 -3.20
C PRO A 168 -23.01 -16.53 -2.92
N PRO A 169 -22.36 -17.63 -2.49
CA PRO A 169 -20.91 -17.68 -2.35
C PRO A 169 -20.23 -17.54 -3.74
N TRP A 170 -18.95 -17.15 -3.77
CA TRP A 170 -18.23 -16.88 -5.03
C TRP A 170 -18.11 -18.08 -5.97
N SER A 171 -18.32 -19.30 -5.45
CA SER A 171 -18.32 -20.54 -6.22
C SER A 171 -19.70 -20.92 -6.80
N ASP A 172 -20.77 -20.24 -6.41
CA ASP A 172 -22.14 -20.52 -6.85
C ASP A 172 -22.46 -19.76 -8.15
N PRO A 173 -23.03 -20.42 -9.20
CA PRO A 173 -23.44 -19.81 -10.47
C PRO A 173 -24.25 -18.51 -10.35
N ARG A 174 -25.03 -18.37 -9.28
CA ARG A 174 -25.84 -17.17 -9.04
C ARG A 174 -24.99 -15.94 -8.72
N TRP A 175 -23.74 -16.12 -8.28
CA TRP A 175 -22.81 -15.02 -8.02
C TRP A 175 -22.53 -14.21 -9.28
N LEU A 176 -22.45 -14.86 -10.45
CA LEU A 176 -22.20 -14.17 -11.74
C LEU A 176 -23.19 -13.04 -12.02
N VAL A 177 -24.44 -13.15 -11.56
CA VAL A 177 -25.44 -12.09 -11.76
C VAL A 177 -25.15 -10.91 -10.84
N TRP A 178 -24.81 -11.18 -9.58
CA TRP A 178 -24.53 -10.16 -8.57
C TRP A 178 -23.19 -9.47 -8.79
N GLY A 179 -22.15 -10.22 -9.14
CA GLY A 179 -20.84 -9.67 -9.45
C GLY A 179 -20.86 -8.85 -10.74
N MET A 180 -21.61 -9.27 -11.77
CA MET A 180 -21.84 -8.46 -12.97
C MET A 180 -22.60 -7.17 -12.64
N ALA A 181 -23.63 -7.23 -11.81
CA ALA A 181 -24.35 -6.03 -11.35
C ALA A 181 -23.41 -5.08 -10.59
N ALA A 182 -22.60 -5.60 -9.66
CA ALA A 182 -21.60 -4.82 -8.93
C ALA A 182 -20.54 -4.21 -9.87
N LEU A 183 -20.08 -4.96 -10.86
CA LEU A 183 -19.13 -4.51 -11.88
C LEU A 183 -19.72 -3.35 -12.69
N LEU A 184 -20.96 -3.47 -13.18
CA LEU A 184 -21.62 -2.41 -13.93
C LEU A 184 -21.77 -1.13 -13.10
N VAL A 185 -22.15 -1.26 -11.83
CA VAL A 185 -22.24 -0.13 -10.90
C VAL A 185 -20.87 0.52 -10.68
N LEU A 186 -19.81 -0.27 -10.43
CA LEU A 186 -18.46 0.24 -10.25
C LEU A 186 -17.93 0.94 -11.52
N LEU A 187 -18.11 0.34 -12.70
CA LEU A 187 -17.72 0.94 -13.96
C LEU A 187 -18.46 2.27 -14.23
N LEU A 188 -19.75 2.35 -13.88
CA LEU A 188 -20.51 3.59 -13.97
C LEU A 188 -19.94 4.65 -13.03
N ILE A 189 -19.68 4.29 -11.77
CA ILE A 189 -19.06 5.19 -10.78
C ILE A 189 -17.71 5.70 -11.29
N ASP A 190 -16.85 4.80 -11.78
CA ASP A 190 -15.53 5.14 -12.31
C ASP A 190 -15.62 6.05 -13.52
N ALA A 191 -16.50 5.76 -14.48
CA ALA A 191 -16.71 6.59 -15.65
C ALA A 191 -17.21 8.00 -15.27
N LEU A 192 -18.15 8.09 -14.33
CA LEU A 192 -18.67 9.37 -13.84
C LEU A 192 -17.58 10.16 -13.10
N ARG A 193 -16.84 9.53 -12.18
CA ARG A 193 -15.76 10.18 -11.43
C ARG A 193 -14.59 10.58 -12.33
N TRP A 194 -14.25 9.75 -13.31
CA TRP A 194 -13.26 10.08 -14.33
C TRP A 194 -13.67 11.34 -15.10
N ARG A 195 -14.92 11.40 -15.59
CA ARG A 195 -15.45 12.58 -16.29
C ARG A 195 -15.48 13.82 -15.39
N GLN A 196 -15.88 13.67 -14.13
CA GLN A 196 -15.89 14.75 -13.15
C GLN A 196 -14.47 15.30 -12.90
N LEU A 197 -13.48 14.42 -12.66
CA LEU A 197 -12.09 14.80 -12.41
C LEU A 197 -11.41 15.41 -13.63
N LEU A 198 -11.75 14.95 -14.85
CA LEU A 198 -11.28 15.59 -16.07
C LEU A 198 -11.81 17.02 -16.22
N ARG A 199 -13.01 17.31 -15.70
CA ARG A 199 -13.71 18.60 -15.82
C ARG A 199 -13.48 19.54 -14.64
N SER A 200 -13.06 19.04 -13.49
CA SER A 200 -12.83 19.87 -12.32
C SER A 200 -11.53 20.66 -12.45
N ASP A 201 -11.54 21.88 -11.93
CA ASP A 201 -10.28 22.55 -11.60
C ASP A 201 -9.64 21.74 -10.49
N ALA A 202 -8.58 21.01 -10.79
CA ALA A 202 -7.83 20.19 -9.82
C ALA A 202 -7.38 20.96 -8.57
N ASP A 203 -7.47 22.30 -8.58
CA ASP A 203 -7.14 23.19 -7.47
C ASP A 203 -8.30 23.34 -6.46
N LYS A 204 -9.54 22.99 -6.84
CA LYS A 204 -10.74 23.07 -5.97
C LYS A 204 -11.01 21.80 -5.16
N GLU A 205 -10.48 20.65 -5.58
CA GLU A 205 -10.64 19.36 -4.89
C GLU A 205 -9.65 19.25 -3.71
N LEU A 206 -9.93 19.89 -2.58
CA LEU A 206 -9.09 19.90 -1.37
C LEU A 206 -9.76 19.13 -0.22
N GLY A 207 -8.95 18.61 0.70
CA GLY A 207 -9.44 17.97 1.93
C GLY A 207 -9.84 16.49 1.79
N PHE A 208 -10.71 16.03 2.71
CA PHE A 208 -11.06 14.61 2.89
C PHE A 208 -11.95 14.04 1.77
N THR A 209 -12.60 14.92 1.02
CA THR A 209 -13.45 14.60 -0.14
C THR A 209 -12.66 14.52 -1.45
N SER A 210 -11.42 15.01 -1.49
CA SER A 210 -10.55 14.93 -2.66
C SER A 210 -10.32 13.48 -3.06
N SER A 211 -10.34 13.21 -4.36
CA SER A 211 -9.93 11.91 -4.89
C SER A 211 -8.51 11.54 -4.43
N MET A 212 -8.29 10.26 -4.19
CA MET A 212 -6.98 9.76 -3.78
C MET A 212 -5.91 10.04 -4.85
N LEU A 213 -6.29 10.04 -6.12
CA LEU A 213 -5.42 10.37 -7.24
C LEU A 213 -4.79 11.76 -7.14
N LEU A 214 -5.60 12.79 -6.88
CA LEU A 214 -5.12 14.17 -6.78
C LEU A 214 -4.25 14.36 -5.53
N GLN A 215 -4.55 13.64 -4.44
CA GLN A 215 -3.68 13.60 -3.26
C GLN A 215 -2.32 12.96 -3.59
N LEU A 216 -2.31 11.84 -4.32
CA LEU A 216 -1.09 11.15 -4.75
C LEU A 216 -0.22 12.05 -5.66
N ARG A 217 -0.85 12.81 -6.56
CA ARG A 217 -0.16 13.81 -7.40
C ARG A 217 0.53 14.89 -6.57
N ARG A 218 -0.22 15.53 -5.67
CA ARG A 218 0.29 16.65 -4.83
C ARG A 218 1.44 16.23 -3.93
N GLN A 219 1.45 14.98 -3.49
CA GLN A 219 2.49 14.41 -2.61
C GLN A 219 3.66 13.83 -3.40
N GLY A 220 3.75 14.12 -4.70
CA GLY A 220 4.81 13.63 -5.55
C GLY A 220 4.86 12.10 -5.56
N GLY A 221 3.74 11.42 -5.82
CA GLY A 221 3.66 10.01 -6.20
C GLY A 221 4.30 9.01 -5.24
N THR A 222 4.58 9.37 -3.98
CA THR A 222 5.32 8.52 -3.04
C THR A 222 4.62 8.31 -1.69
N GLY A 223 3.30 8.52 -1.61
CA GLY A 223 2.50 7.86 -0.56
C GLY A 223 2.32 8.64 0.75
N GLY A 224 1.80 9.86 0.69
CA GLY A 224 1.22 10.50 1.88
C GLY A 224 -0.22 10.04 2.10
N TRP A 225 -0.43 8.76 2.39
CA TRP A 225 -1.76 8.19 2.65
C TRP A 225 -2.56 8.95 3.72
N ASN A 226 -1.90 9.70 4.62
CA ASN A 226 -2.55 10.39 5.71
C ASN A 226 -2.54 11.94 5.65
N GLY A 227 -2.18 12.54 4.50
CA GLY A 227 -2.05 13.99 4.40
C GLY A 227 -1.05 14.60 5.40
N LEU A 228 -0.15 13.75 5.93
CA LEU A 228 0.83 14.10 6.97
C LEU A 228 2.18 14.52 6.38
N GLN A 229 2.36 14.47 5.06
CA GLN A 229 3.60 14.84 4.39
C GLN A 229 3.39 15.98 3.39
N GLN A 230 4.13 17.07 3.66
CA GLN A 230 4.78 17.95 2.69
C GLN A 230 3.90 18.68 1.65
N LEU A 231 2.70 19.12 2.02
CA LEU A 231 2.27 20.45 1.55
C LEU A 231 2.68 21.47 2.60
N ASP A 232 2.76 22.72 2.19
CA ASP A 232 2.95 23.88 3.04
C ASP A 232 2.05 23.72 4.28
N GLY A 233 2.65 23.37 5.42
CA GLY A 233 1.91 22.83 6.57
C GLY A 233 0.80 23.79 7.02
N GLY A 234 1.00 25.09 6.80
CA GLY A 234 0.02 26.13 7.02
C GLY A 234 -1.27 25.97 6.20
N GLN A 235 -1.22 25.60 4.93
CA GLN A 235 -2.43 25.50 4.09
C GLN A 235 -3.29 24.28 4.44
N LEU A 236 -2.69 23.11 4.67
CA LEU A 236 -3.43 21.90 5.09
C LEU A 236 -3.94 21.98 6.53
N ILE A 237 -3.20 22.60 7.45
CA ILE A 237 -3.65 22.81 8.83
C ILE A 237 -4.84 23.76 8.86
N ARG A 238 -4.79 24.87 8.10
CA ARG A 238 -5.89 25.84 7.97
C ARG A 238 -7.15 25.24 7.32
N GLN A 239 -7.02 24.17 6.54
CA GLN A 239 -8.14 23.50 5.88
C GLN A 239 -8.81 22.42 6.73
N ARG A 240 -8.20 21.99 7.85
CA ARG A 240 -8.85 21.06 8.78
C ARG A 240 -9.70 21.87 9.75
N PRO A 241 -10.95 21.46 10.02
CA PRO A 241 -11.72 22.08 11.09
C PRO A 241 -10.93 21.96 12.40
N ASP A 242 -11.04 22.96 13.27
CA ASP A 242 -10.16 23.12 14.45
C ASP A 242 -10.13 21.89 15.37
N TRP A 243 -11.23 21.13 15.39
CA TRP A 243 -11.34 19.89 16.15
C TRP A 243 -10.52 18.73 15.56
N MET A 244 -10.15 18.75 14.27
CA MET A 244 -9.28 17.76 13.60
C MET A 244 -7.83 18.20 13.47
N GLN A 245 -7.49 19.44 13.80
CA GLN A 245 -6.11 19.93 13.69
C GLN A 245 -5.20 19.21 14.71
N PRO A 246 -4.07 18.63 14.28
CA PRO A 246 -3.13 17.99 15.17
C PRO A 246 -2.42 19.05 16.03
N ARG A 247 -2.67 19.05 17.34
CA ARG A 247 -2.01 19.98 18.27
C ARG A 247 -0.58 19.53 18.55
N ALA A 248 0.38 20.32 18.09
CA ALA A 248 1.79 20.16 18.38
C ALA A 248 2.05 20.28 19.89
N ASN A 249 2.94 19.46 20.43
CA ASN A 249 3.48 19.67 21.78
C ASN A 249 4.91 20.18 21.66
N LEU A 250 5.07 21.50 21.66
CA LEU A 250 6.38 22.15 21.60
C LEU A 250 7.02 22.34 22.99
N GLY A 251 6.38 21.85 24.05
CA GLY A 251 6.92 21.89 25.40
C GLY A 251 8.27 21.16 25.49
N LYS A 252 9.26 21.81 26.09
CA LYS A 252 10.64 21.30 26.23
C LYS A 252 11.32 21.03 24.87
N VAL A 253 10.95 21.76 23.81
CA VAL A 253 11.70 21.79 22.55
C VAL A 253 12.75 22.88 22.68
N GLY A 254 14.02 22.52 22.50
CA GLY A 254 15.13 23.47 22.61
C GLY A 254 16.49 22.77 22.67
N PRO A 255 17.58 23.53 22.87
CA PRO A 255 18.95 23.00 22.92
C PRO A 255 19.15 21.94 24.01
N GLN A 256 18.42 22.04 25.12
CA GLN A 256 18.45 21.07 26.23
C GLN A 256 17.75 19.74 25.91
N SER A 257 17.06 19.63 24.77
CA SER A 257 16.30 18.44 24.36
C SER A 257 16.46 18.17 22.86
N PRO A 258 17.68 17.83 22.41
CA PRO A 258 18.04 17.76 21.00
C PRO A 258 17.18 16.75 20.22
N VAL A 259 16.81 15.62 20.82
CA VAL A 259 15.93 14.62 20.18
C VAL A 259 14.56 15.20 19.83
N ARG A 260 13.96 16.01 20.71
CA ARG A 260 12.66 16.65 20.45
C ARG A 260 12.77 17.74 19.38
N ALA A 261 13.84 18.55 19.43
CA ALA A 261 14.12 19.55 18.40
C ALA A 261 14.29 18.92 17.02
N LEU A 262 15.09 17.83 16.92
CA LEU A 262 15.26 17.08 15.68
C LEU A 262 13.94 16.46 15.19
N ARG A 263 13.08 15.97 16.07
CA ARG A 263 11.75 15.47 15.71
C ARG A 263 10.83 16.54 15.13
N VAL A 264 10.90 17.76 15.65
CA VAL A 264 10.19 18.92 15.08
C VAL A 264 10.73 19.23 13.68
N ALA A 265 12.06 19.24 13.50
CA ALA A 265 12.70 19.47 12.20
C ALA A 265 12.35 18.40 11.16
N LEU A 266 12.32 17.12 11.55
CA LEU A 266 11.88 16.01 10.69
C LEU A 266 10.42 16.19 10.26
N GLY A 267 9.55 16.63 11.18
CA GLY A 267 8.15 16.95 10.93
C GLY A 267 7.27 15.72 10.67
N GLY A 268 6.01 15.98 10.26
CA GLY A 268 5.06 14.94 9.83
C GLY A 268 4.72 13.91 10.91
N TRP A 269 5.17 12.67 10.71
CA TRP A 269 4.97 11.55 11.65
C TRP A 269 5.88 11.66 12.89
N TYR A 270 7.06 12.28 12.76
CA TYR A 270 8.04 12.42 13.85
C TYR A 270 7.72 13.55 14.82
N MET A 271 6.89 14.50 14.38
CA MET A 271 6.56 15.70 15.16
C MET A 271 5.94 15.32 16.51
N PRO A 272 6.46 15.84 17.64
CA PRO A 272 5.85 15.64 18.95
C PRO A 272 4.44 16.23 18.98
N LYS A 273 3.45 15.40 19.29
CA LYS A 273 2.04 15.81 19.38
C LYS A 273 1.55 15.57 20.80
N THR A 274 0.51 16.30 21.19
CA THR A 274 -0.26 15.94 22.39
C THR A 274 -0.98 14.61 22.16
N LEU A 275 -1.44 13.94 23.23
CA LEU A 275 -2.20 12.69 23.09
C LEU A 275 -3.45 12.89 22.20
N ALA A 276 -4.18 13.99 22.42
CA ALA A 276 -5.30 14.39 21.57
C ALA A 276 -4.87 14.62 20.11
N GLY A 277 -3.70 15.23 19.88
CA GLY A 277 -3.13 15.41 18.55
C GLY A 277 -2.74 14.08 17.88
N HIS A 278 -2.26 13.09 18.65
CA HIS A 278 -2.01 11.74 18.16
C HIS A 278 -3.31 11.04 17.79
N LEU A 279 -4.31 11.02 18.68
CA LEU A 279 -5.61 10.40 18.42
C LEU A 279 -6.31 11.01 17.21
N ARG A 280 -6.32 12.35 17.07
CA ARG A 280 -6.91 13.02 15.90
C ARG A 280 -6.16 12.71 14.60
N ALA A 281 -4.83 12.58 14.66
CA ALA A 281 -4.02 12.26 13.48
C ALA A 281 -4.14 10.78 13.06
N THR A 282 -4.36 9.88 14.01
CA THR A 282 -4.55 8.44 13.75
C THR A 282 -6.00 8.07 13.53
N ALA A 283 -6.97 8.85 14.00
CA ALA A 283 -8.41 8.56 13.91
C ALA A 283 -8.89 8.19 12.50
N PRO A 284 -8.50 8.89 11.40
CA PRO A 284 -8.92 8.48 10.07
C PRO A 284 -8.48 7.06 9.67
N VAL A 285 -7.40 6.55 10.25
CA VAL A 285 -6.88 5.20 9.99
C VAL A 285 -7.41 4.20 11.03
N LEU A 286 -7.45 4.60 12.30
CA LEU A 286 -7.81 3.74 13.41
C LEU A 286 -9.33 3.50 13.48
N LEU A 287 -10.15 4.52 13.19
CA LEU A 287 -11.61 4.42 13.32
C LEU A 287 -12.22 3.38 12.37
N PRO A 288 -11.83 3.30 11.09
CA PRO A 288 -12.28 2.21 10.23
C PRO A 288 -11.86 0.82 10.75
N ILE A 289 -10.63 0.68 11.26
CA ILE A 289 -10.14 -0.59 11.85
C ILE A 289 -10.92 -0.95 13.12
N LEU A 290 -11.22 0.04 13.97
CA LEU A 290 -12.01 -0.16 15.17
C LEU A 290 -13.48 -0.47 14.86
N LEU A 291 -14.02 0.08 13.76
CA LEU A 291 -15.39 -0.20 13.31
C LEU A 291 -15.50 -1.59 12.66
N TYR A 292 -14.42 -2.09 12.06
CA TYR A 292 -14.37 -3.43 11.50
C TYR A 292 -14.69 -4.52 12.52
N ILE A 293 -14.12 -4.41 13.73
CA ILE A 293 -14.28 -5.40 14.80
C ILE A 293 -15.76 -5.59 15.20
N PRO A 294 -16.53 -4.56 15.60
CA PRO A 294 -17.92 -4.71 15.97
C PRO A 294 -18.81 -5.04 14.78
N VAL A 295 -18.51 -4.55 13.56
CA VAL A 295 -19.27 -4.93 12.36
C VAL A 295 -19.14 -6.42 12.10
N MET A 296 -17.93 -6.96 12.16
CA MET A 296 -17.71 -8.40 12.01
C MET A 296 -18.32 -9.19 13.16
N ALA A 297 -18.16 -8.74 14.41
CA ALA A 297 -18.79 -9.40 15.56
C ALA A 297 -20.32 -9.44 15.43
N PHE A 298 -20.95 -8.36 14.99
CA PHE A 298 -22.39 -8.29 14.74
C PHE A 298 -22.83 -9.21 13.60
N MET A 299 -22.10 -9.21 12.48
CA MET A 299 -22.37 -10.07 11.31
C MET A 299 -22.28 -11.58 11.65
N GLN A 300 -21.59 -11.93 12.73
CA GLN A 300 -21.35 -13.30 13.13
C GLN A 300 -22.05 -13.69 14.44
N ALA A 301 -22.66 -12.75 15.16
CA ALA A 301 -23.46 -13.01 16.36
C ALA A 301 -24.65 -13.96 16.10
N GLY A 302 -25.16 -14.01 14.87
CA GLY A 302 -26.20 -14.96 14.46
C GLY A 302 -25.78 -16.43 14.50
N GLU A 303 -24.47 -16.73 14.45
CA GLU A 303 -23.94 -18.10 14.54
C GLU A 303 -23.92 -18.64 15.98
N ALA A 304 -24.05 -17.77 17.00
CA ALA A 304 -23.96 -18.13 18.42
C ALA A 304 -24.97 -19.20 18.87
N ARG A 305 -25.97 -19.52 18.05
CA ARG A 305 -26.90 -20.64 18.27
C ARG A 305 -26.27 -22.04 18.09
N HIS A 306 -25.10 -22.18 17.46
CA HIS A 306 -24.50 -23.49 17.14
C HIS A 306 -23.18 -23.82 17.88
N GLY A 307 -22.92 -23.21 19.04
CA GLY A 307 -21.84 -23.64 19.96
C GLY A 307 -20.38 -23.36 19.54
N HIS A 308 -20.08 -23.18 18.25
CA HIS A 308 -18.73 -22.89 17.72
C HIS A 308 -18.53 -21.47 17.19
N ALA A 309 -19.52 -20.59 17.36
CA ALA A 309 -19.54 -19.25 16.76
C ALA A 309 -18.39 -18.35 17.21
N VAL A 310 -18.04 -18.34 18.49
CA VAL A 310 -17.01 -17.43 19.01
C VAL A 310 -15.66 -17.70 18.35
N ARG A 311 -15.34 -18.97 18.06
CA ARG A 311 -14.09 -19.35 17.38
C ARG A 311 -14.10 -18.96 15.89
N SER A 312 -15.19 -19.20 15.16
CA SER A 312 -15.31 -18.80 13.75
C SER A 312 -15.26 -17.26 13.61
N VAL A 313 -15.84 -16.55 14.57
CA VAL A 313 -15.82 -15.09 14.66
C VAL A 313 -14.40 -14.58 14.86
N LEU A 314 -13.73 -15.10 15.90
CA LEU A 314 -12.36 -14.73 16.24
C LEU A 314 -11.37 -15.07 15.11
N LEU A 315 -11.57 -16.18 14.41
CA LEU A 315 -10.74 -16.54 13.26
C LEU A 315 -10.96 -15.58 12.08
N SER A 316 -12.21 -15.24 11.74
CA SER A 316 -12.50 -14.35 10.61
C SER A 316 -12.04 -12.91 10.86
N ILE A 317 -12.28 -12.40 12.07
CA ILE A 317 -11.77 -11.11 12.52
C ILE A 317 -10.25 -11.15 12.58
N GLY A 318 -9.69 -12.21 13.16
CA GLY A 318 -8.27 -12.43 13.32
C GLY A 318 -7.53 -12.46 11.98
N ILE A 319 -8.03 -13.18 10.97
CA ILE A 319 -7.44 -13.20 9.61
C ILE A 319 -7.43 -11.79 9.01
N GLY A 320 -8.57 -11.08 9.08
CA GLY A 320 -8.67 -9.72 8.56
C GLY A 320 -7.73 -8.76 9.30
N VAL A 321 -7.69 -8.82 10.62
CA VAL A 321 -6.86 -7.95 11.47
C VAL A 321 -5.38 -8.27 11.27
N VAL A 322 -4.97 -9.54 11.34
CA VAL A 322 -3.57 -9.98 11.15
C VAL A 322 -3.10 -9.67 9.73
N GLY A 323 -3.92 -9.95 8.71
CA GLY A 323 -3.61 -9.62 7.32
C GLY A 323 -3.48 -8.11 7.10
N TRP A 324 -4.44 -7.31 7.57
CA TRP A 324 -4.48 -5.88 7.31
C TRP A 324 -3.49 -5.10 8.19
N LEU A 325 -3.47 -5.34 9.50
CA LEU A 325 -2.51 -4.70 10.41
C LEU A 325 -1.08 -5.19 10.14
N GLY A 326 -0.89 -6.48 9.91
CA GLY A 326 0.42 -7.05 9.59
C GLY A 326 0.95 -6.51 8.27
N VAL A 327 0.33 -6.94 7.16
CA VAL A 327 0.84 -6.69 5.80
C VAL A 327 0.82 -5.20 5.49
N PHE A 328 -0.35 -4.56 5.59
CA PHE A 328 -0.50 -3.16 5.21
C PHE A 328 0.02 -2.23 6.31
N GLY A 329 -0.38 -2.45 7.56
CA GLY A 329 0.06 -1.60 8.68
C GLY A 329 1.57 -1.62 8.88
N GLY A 330 2.18 -2.81 8.94
CA GLY A 330 3.61 -2.97 9.22
C GLY A 330 4.49 -2.46 8.09
N LEU A 331 4.24 -2.92 6.87
CA LEU A 331 5.02 -2.49 5.71
C LEU A 331 4.85 -1.00 5.42
N MET A 332 3.63 -0.47 5.49
CA MET A 332 3.38 0.94 5.22
C MET A 332 4.00 1.83 6.29
N LEU A 333 3.92 1.46 7.57
CA LEU A 333 4.57 2.20 8.65
C LEU A 333 6.10 2.24 8.47
N ALA A 334 6.71 1.11 8.11
CA ALA A 334 8.14 1.01 7.81
C ALA A 334 8.53 1.90 6.62
N ALA A 335 7.79 1.78 5.52
CA ALA A 335 8.03 2.56 4.30
C ALA A 335 7.85 4.07 4.54
N MET A 336 6.77 4.48 5.22
CA MET A 336 6.49 5.89 5.51
C MET A 336 7.57 6.52 6.40
N ALA A 337 7.97 5.82 7.47
CA ALA A 337 9.03 6.31 8.36
C ALA A 337 10.35 6.52 7.60
N ALA A 338 10.76 5.53 6.81
CA ALA A 338 11.98 5.61 6.03
C ALA A 338 11.90 6.67 4.91
N LEU A 339 10.74 6.80 4.27
CA LEU A 339 10.52 7.76 3.19
C LEU A 339 10.58 9.22 3.67
N VAL A 340 10.03 9.55 4.84
CA VAL A 340 10.12 10.91 5.40
C VAL A 340 11.59 11.34 5.49
N ILE A 341 12.43 10.46 6.06
CA ILE A 341 13.86 10.73 6.21
C ILE A 341 14.53 10.80 4.84
N HIS A 342 14.22 9.86 3.94
CA HIS A 342 14.73 9.85 2.57
C HIS A 342 14.43 11.15 1.82
N GLN A 343 13.19 11.63 1.87
CA GLN A 343 12.80 12.88 1.21
C GLN A 343 13.49 14.09 1.80
N ARG A 344 13.63 14.16 3.13
CA ARG A 344 14.35 15.25 3.81
C ARG A 344 15.82 15.30 3.40
N TRP A 345 16.50 14.15 3.39
CA TRP A 345 17.93 14.04 3.02
C TRP A 345 18.22 14.10 1.51
N LYS A 346 17.21 13.99 0.66
CA LYS A 346 17.37 14.07 -0.80
C LYS A 346 17.17 15.49 -1.35
N ARG A 347 16.35 16.33 -0.71
CA ARG A 347 16.12 17.69 -1.20
C ARG A 347 17.42 18.50 -1.06
N VAL A 348 17.81 19.18 -2.13
CA VAL A 348 18.90 20.18 -2.15
C VAL A 348 18.38 21.43 -1.42
N ASN A 349 18.13 21.30 -0.12
CA ASN A 349 17.63 22.36 0.73
C ASN A 349 18.79 22.79 1.64
N ALA A 350 19.07 24.09 1.67
CA ALA A 350 20.02 24.70 2.60
C ALA A 350 19.67 24.41 4.08
N GLU A 351 18.44 23.95 4.36
CA GLU A 351 17.96 23.55 5.69
C GLU A 351 18.85 22.49 6.37
N LEU A 352 19.36 21.49 5.64
CA LEU A 352 20.15 20.41 6.24
C LEU A 352 21.48 20.89 6.80
N PRO A 353 22.31 21.62 6.03
CA PRO A 353 23.50 22.28 6.58
C PRO A 353 23.18 23.25 7.73
N LEU A 354 22.05 23.96 7.67
CA LEU A 354 21.62 24.85 8.77
C LEU A 354 21.28 24.07 10.06
N LEU A 355 20.78 22.83 9.96
CA LEU A 355 20.61 21.97 11.13
C LEU A 355 21.94 21.65 11.81
N ALA A 356 23.06 21.65 11.09
CA ALA A 356 24.38 21.48 11.69
C ALA A 356 24.79 22.65 12.59
N LEU A 357 24.20 23.83 12.38
CA LEU A 357 24.48 25.05 13.15
C LEU A 357 23.53 25.23 14.35
N LEU A 358 22.59 24.31 14.57
CA LEU A 358 21.63 24.46 15.66
C LEU A 358 22.33 24.37 17.02
N PRO A 359 22.11 25.36 17.91
CA PRO A 359 22.67 25.31 19.25
C PRO A 359 22.12 24.12 20.03
N GLY A 360 22.97 23.47 20.83
CA GLY A 360 22.61 22.36 21.70
C GLY A 360 22.67 20.95 21.09
N LEU A 361 23.19 20.79 19.86
CA LEU A 361 23.44 19.46 19.27
C LEU A 361 24.72 18.78 19.79
N GLY A 362 25.60 19.54 20.47
CA GLY A 362 26.85 19.05 21.04
C GLY A 362 27.81 18.52 19.98
N ASP A 363 28.68 17.59 20.38
CA ASP A 363 29.63 16.94 19.47
C ASP A 363 28.94 16.09 18.40
N ALA A 364 29.63 15.85 17.29
CA ALA A 364 29.13 15.01 16.19
C ALA A 364 28.63 13.63 16.66
N ARG A 365 29.27 13.03 17.68
CA ARG A 365 28.84 11.75 18.27
C ARG A 365 27.50 11.88 19.01
N ALA A 366 27.33 12.92 19.82
CA ALA A 366 26.09 13.20 20.53
C ALA A 366 24.96 13.51 19.54
N CYS A 367 25.24 14.31 18.51
CA CYS A 367 24.30 14.60 17.43
C CYS A 367 23.86 13.34 16.67
N ARG A 368 24.79 12.43 16.32
CA ARG A 368 24.46 11.14 15.67
C ARG A 368 23.54 10.30 16.57
N HIS A 369 23.84 10.20 17.86
CA HIS A 369 23.01 9.45 18.80
C HIS A 369 21.61 10.06 18.92
N ALA A 370 21.51 11.39 19.09
CA ALA A 370 20.24 12.10 19.16
C ALA A 370 19.41 11.94 17.88
N LEU A 371 20.06 11.99 16.72
CA LEU A 371 19.42 11.78 15.42
C LEU A 371 18.88 10.36 15.26
N LEU A 372 19.65 9.34 15.66
CA LEU A 372 19.20 7.95 15.62
C LEU A 372 18.01 7.72 16.56
N HIS A 373 18.03 8.29 17.77
CA HIS A 373 16.89 8.25 18.71
C HIS A 373 15.67 9.01 18.17
N ALA A 374 15.87 10.11 17.46
CA ALA A 374 14.80 10.84 16.79
C ALA A 374 14.17 10.01 15.66
N ALA A 375 15.02 9.40 14.81
CA ALA A 375 14.64 8.64 13.63
C ALA A 375 14.01 7.27 13.92
N PHE A 376 14.48 6.56 14.96
CA PHE A 376 13.98 5.22 15.29
C PHE A 376 12.97 5.20 16.42
N GLY A 377 13.06 6.14 17.37
CA GLY A 377 12.32 6.01 18.63
C GLY A 377 10.81 5.86 18.48
N ALA A 378 10.14 6.70 17.68
CA ALA A 378 8.69 6.60 17.48
C ALA A 378 8.29 5.47 16.49
N PRO A 379 8.91 5.33 15.31
CA PRO A 379 8.56 4.25 14.39
C PRO A 379 8.80 2.84 14.95
N VAL A 380 9.92 2.60 15.64
CA VAL A 380 10.20 1.28 16.24
C VAL A 380 9.19 0.96 17.34
N LYS A 381 8.82 1.93 18.19
CA LYS A 381 7.76 1.71 19.19
C LYS A 381 6.42 1.34 18.55
N ALA A 382 6.04 2.03 17.48
CA ALA A 382 4.80 1.73 16.76
C ALA A 382 4.85 0.34 16.09
N GLN A 383 5.99 -0.05 15.52
CA GLN A 383 6.17 -1.39 14.95
C GLN A 383 6.16 -2.49 16.02
N LEU A 384 6.78 -2.26 17.18
CA LEU A 384 6.76 -3.21 18.30
C LEU A 384 5.36 -3.37 18.89
N LEU A 385 4.60 -2.28 19.00
CA LEU A 385 3.18 -2.34 19.40
C LEU A 385 2.37 -3.15 18.39
N LEU A 386 2.58 -2.89 17.10
CA LEU A 386 1.91 -3.62 16.03
C LEU A 386 2.27 -5.11 16.03
N LEU A 387 3.56 -5.45 16.22
CA LEU A 387 4.02 -6.82 16.40
C LEU A 387 3.32 -7.48 17.59
N ALA A 388 3.23 -6.81 18.74
CA ALA A 388 2.54 -7.34 19.91
C ALA A 388 1.05 -7.60 19.62
N CYS A 389 0.36 -6.68 18.93
CA CYS A 389 -1.04 -6.87 18.54
C CYS A 389 -1.23 -8.06 17.58
N VAL A 390 -0.35 -8.18 16.59
CA VAL A 390 -0.41 -9.26 15.59
C VAL A 390 -0.08 -10.62 16.23
N LEU A 391 0.91 -10.68 17.12
CA LEU A 391 1.23 -11.91 17.87
C LEU A 391 0.11 -12.30 18.83
N ALA A 392 -0.48 -11.34 19.55
CA ALA A 392 -1.61 -11.59 20.41
C ALA A 392 -2.79 -12.18 19.61
N ALA A 393 -3.09 -11.61 18.43
CA ALA A 393 -4.10 -12.16 17.54
C ALA A 393 -3.76 -13.58 17.06
N ALA A 394 -2.52 -13.82 16.63
CA ALA A 394 -2.06 -15.15 16.21
C ALA A 394 -2.17 -16.21 17.33
N ILE A 395 -1.85 -15.85 18.57
CA ILE A 395 -1.97 -16.73 19.75
C ILE A 395 -3.44 -16.99 20.07
N VAL A 396 -4.31 -15.96 20.06
CA VAL A 396 -5.76 -16.11 20.28
C VAL A 396 -6.41 -16.98 19.20
N MET A 397 -5.87 -16.96 17.99
CA MET A 397 -6.29 -17.83 16.89
C MET A 397 -5.75 -19.26 17.00
N HIS A 398 -4.93 -19.57 18.00
CA HIS A 398 -4.26 -20.86 18.19
C HIS A 398 -3.48 -21.31 16.95
N LEU A 399 -2.79 -20.36 16.28
CA LEU A 399 -1.96 -20.71 15.13
C LEU A 399 -0.78 -21.61 15.55
N PRO A 400 -0.32 -22.52 14.67
CA PRO A 400 0.82 -23.39 14.99
C PRO A 400 2.10 -22.56 15.23
N PRO A 401 3.07 -23.06 16.02
CA PRO A 401 4.27 -22.30 16.37
C PRO A 401 5.05 -21.75 15.17
N LEU A 402 5.10 -22.51 14.08
CA LEU A 402 5.76 -22.10 12.84
C LEU A 402 5.05 -20.91 12.17
N ALA A 403 3.73 -20.86 12.19
CA ALA A 403 2.95 -19.72 11.71
C ALA A 403 3.23 -18.45 12.52
N ILE A 404 3.27 -18.59 13.84
CA ILE A 404 3.60 -17.48 14.75
C ILE A 404 5.01 -16.96 14.44
N LEU A 405 5.98 -17.85 14.22
CA LEU A 405 7.34 -17.49 13.82
C LEU A 405 7.37 -16.74 12.48
N LEU A 406 6.66 -17.23 11.46
CA LEU A 406 6.60 -16.60 10.14
C LEU A 406 5.99 -15.19 10.19
N VAL A 407 4.91 -15.02 10.96
CA VAL A 407 4.26 -13.72 11.18
C VAL A 407 5.19 -12.77 11.95
N ALA A 408 5.93 -13.27 12.96
CA ALA A 408 6.92 -12.48 13.69
C ALA A 408 8.06 -12.03 12.77
N LEU A 409 8.62 -12.96 11.96
CA LEU A 409 9.70 -12.69 11.01
C LEU A 409 9.29 -11.61 10.00
N ALA A 410 8.06 -11.66 9.50
CA ALA A 410 7.53 -10.66 8.57
C ALA A 410 7.59 -9.25 9.17
N GLN A 411 7.19 -9.09 10.43
CA GLN A 411 7.26 -7.80 11.13
C GLN A 411 8.67 -7.37 11.49
N PHE A 412 9.52 -8.30 11.94
CA PHE A 412 10.93 -7.99 12.17
C PHE A 412 11.64 -7.56 10.90
N ALA A 413 11.30 -8.16 9.75
CA ALA A 413 11.84 -7.75 8.46
C ALA A 413 11.35 -6.36 8.03
N ALA A 414 10.09 -5.99 8.32
CA ALA A 414 9.60 -4.62 8.11
C ALA A 414 10.40 -3.60 8.95
N ILE A 415 10.67 -3.91 10.23
CA ILE A 415 11.55 -3.09 11.10
C ILE A 415 12.97 -3.03 10.52
N GLY A 416 13.51 -4.17 10.10
CA GLY A 416 14.85 -4.27 9.50
C GLY A 416 14.99 -3.48 8.20
N ALA A 417 13.97 -3.51 7.34
CA ALA A 417 13.93 -2.76 6.09
C ALA A 417 13.89 -1.24 6.35
N MET A 418 13.06 -0.81 7.31
CA MET A 418 13.05 0.58 7.77
C MET A 418 14.43 0.98 8.32
N ALA A 419 15.04 0.15 9.19
CA ALA A 419 16.34 0.41 9.77
C ALA A 419 17.45 0.53 8.72
N ALA A 420 17.52 -0.42 7.79
CA ALA A 420 18.47 -0.43 6.70
C ALA A 420 18.32 0.84 5.83
N GLN A 421 17.10 1.18 5.42
CA GLN A 421 16.86 2.35 4.57
C GLN A 421 17.17 3.68 5.28
N VAL A 422 16.80 3.81 6.56
CA VAL A 422 17.12 5.00 7.36
C VAL A 422 18.62 5.15 7.53
N LEU A 423 19.34 4.08 7.91
CA LEU A 423 20.79 4.10 8.07
C LEU A 423 21.51 4.39 6.76
N CYS A 424 21.10 3.79 5.65
CA CYS A 424 21.64 4.09 4.33
C CYS A 424 21.43 5.56 3.95
N THR A 425 20.25 6.11 4.26
CA THR A 425 19.93 7.53 3.98
C THR A 425 20.78 8.47 4.83
N LEU A 426 20.85 8.25 6.14
CA LEU A 426 21.62 9.08 7.07
C LEU A 426 23.14 8.95 6.85
N GLY A 427 23.61 7.76 6.47
CA GLY A 427 24.99 7.54 6.03
C GLY A 427 25.29 8.10 4.64
N GLY A 428 24.29 8.71 3.98
CA GLY A 428 24.36 9.30 2.64
C GLY A 428 24.74 8.34 1.52
N ARG A 429 24.48 7.06 1.73
CA ARG A 429 24.48 6.01 0.70
C ARG A 429 23.04 5.71 0.34
N GLN A 430 22.36 6.71 -0.21
CA GLN A 430 20.95 6.58 -0.56
C GLN A 430 20.78 5.42 -1.54
N LEU A 431 19.87 4.51 -1.21
CA LEU A 431 19.57 3.38 -2.09
C LEU A 431 18.87 3.90 -3.33
N HIS A 432 19.39 3.54 -4.50
CA HIS A 432 18.72 3.80 -5.75
C HIS A 432 17.38 3.05 -5.78
N MET A 433 16.35 3.64 -6.40
CA MET A 433 15.02 3.06 -6.46
C MET A 433 14.99 1.68 -7.13
N GLY A 434 15.92 1.42 -8.06
CA GLY A 434 16.08 0.10 -8.68
C GLY A 434 16.51 -1.01 -7.72
N VAL A 435 17.13 -0.68 -6.58
CA VAL A 435 17.48 -1.64 -5.51
C VAL A 435 16.36 -1.71 -4.48
N LEU A 436 15.75 -0.57 -4.16
CA LEU A 436 14.69 -0.49 -3.16
C LEU A 436 13.40 -1.20 -3.61
N ALA A 437 13.00 -1.02 -4.87
CA ALA A 437 11.81 -1.67 -5.42
C ALA A 437 11.81 -3.20 -5.29
N PRO A 438 12.83 -3.95 -5.76
CA PRO A 438 12.83 -5.40 -5.63
C PRO A 438 12.87 -5.86 -4.16
N ILE A 439 13.59 -5.16 -3.28
CA ILE A 439 13.58 -5.48 -1.84
C ILE A 439 12.18 -5.38 -1.25
N TYR A 440 11.47 -4.27 -1.52
CA TYR A 440 10.11 -4.10 -1.01
C TYR A 440 9.10 -5.05 -1.66
N VAL A 441 9.29 -5.45 -2.92
CA VAL A 441 8.45 -6.46 -3.56
C VAL A 441 8.66 -7.82 -2.92
N VAL A 442 9.91 -8.27 -2.79
CA VAL A 442 10.24 -9.54 -2.13
C VAL A 442 9.73 -9.53 -0.69
N LEU A 443 9.94 -8.43 0.03
CA LEU A 443 9.41 -8.24 1.38
C LEU A 443 7.88 -8.34 1.40
N THR A 444 7.16 -7.67 0.49
CA THR A 444 5.69 -7.72 0.41
C THR A 444 5.20 -9.13 0.12
N VAL A 445 5.80 -9.80 -0.88
CA VAL A 445 5.43 -11.17 -1.26
C VAL A 445 5.67 -12.13 -0.11
N LEU A 446 6.85 -12.12 0.50
CA LEU A 446 7.16 -12.97 1.65
C LEU A 446 6.26 -12.65 2.84
N PHE A 447 5.95 -11.38 3.09
CA PHE A 447 5.03 -10.97 4.15
C PHE A 447 3.63 -11.55 3.89
N CYS A 448 3.07 -11.33 2.69
CA CYS A 448 1.77 -11.87 2.30
C CYS A 448 1.75 -13.39 2.43
N LEU A 449 2.73 -14.11 1.88
CA LEU A 449 2.79 -15.56 1.96
C LEU A 449 2.90 -16.02 3.41
N SER A 450 3.78 -15.42 4.21
CA SER A 450 3.99 -15.77 5.62
C SER A 450 2.79 -15.48 6.51
N THR A 451 1.92 -14.55 6.09
CA THR A 451 0.71 -14.20 6.83
C THR A 451 -0.46 -15.06 6.35
N PHE A 452 -0.69 -15.19 5.06
CA PHE A 452 -1.87 -15.86 4.52
C PHE A 452 -1.71 -17.38 4.40
N VAL A 453 -0.51 -17.91 4.08
CA VAL A 453 -0.32 -19.36 3.95
C VAL A 453 -0.68 -20.09 5.26
N PRO A 454 -0.19 -19.67 6.44
CA PRO A 454 -0.54 -20.37 7.67
C PRO A 454 -1.99 -20.14 8.11
N LEU A 455 -2.54 -18.96 7.82
CA LEU A 455 -3.94 -18.63 8.09
C LEU A 455 -4.92 -19.44 7.23
N LEU A 456 -4.49 -19.87 6.05
CA LEU A 456 -5.26 -20.74 5.15
C LEU A 456 -5.01 -22.24 5.44
N GLY A 457 -4.07 -22.58 6.33
CA GLY A 457 -3.67 -23.94 6.65
C GLY A 457 -4.40 -24.57 7.84
N THR A 458 -5.27 -23.84 8.55
CA THR A 458 -5.81 -24.28 9.86
C THR A 458 -6.94 -25.30 9.84
N ASP A 459 -7.54 -25.67 8.69
CA ASP A 459 -8.57 -26.74 8.61
C ASP A 459 -8.60 -27.39 7.20
N ASN A 460 -8.28 -28.68 7.05
CA ASN A 460 -8.50 -29.53 5.85
C ASN A 460 -8.42 -28.81 4.47
N HIS A 461 -7.29 -28.15 4.17
CA HIS A 461 -7.14 -27.23 3.03
C HIS A 461 -6.29 -27.78 1.84
N PRO A 462 -6.33 -27.17 0.62
CA PRO A 462 -5.96 -27.74 -0.70
C PRO A 462 -4.56 -28.29 -0.96
N TRP A 463 -3.71 -28.29 0.03
CA TRP A 463 -2.27 -28.42 -0.13
C TRP A 463 -1.81 -29.52 0.80
N ASP A 464 -1.92 -30.76 0.33
CA ASP A 464 -1.20 -31.88 0.94
C ASP A 464 0.29 -31.64 0.70
N GLY A 465 0.99 -31.05 1.69
CA GLY A 465 2.42 -30.71 1.59
C GLY A 465 2.78 -29.23 1.79
N LEU A 466 2.12 -28.51 2.70
CA LEU A 466 2.51 -27.14 3.08
C LEU A 466 3.90 -27.05 3.75
N ALA A 467 4.35 -28.12 4.40
CA ALA A 467 5.62 -28.13 5.12
C ALA A 467 6.82 -27.68 4.26
N PRO A 468 7.11 -28.25 3.06
CA PRO A 468 8.22 -27.77 2.23
C PRO A 468 8.09 -26.29 1.81
N LEU A 469 6.87 -25.78 1.62
CA LEU A 469 6.66 -24.36 1.31
C LEU A 469 7.04 -23.48 2.51
N GLU A 470 6.64 -23.85 3.72
CA GLU A 470 6.99 -23.11 4.95
C GLU A 470 8.51 -23.10 5.20
N HIS A 471 9.20 -24.22 4.94
CA HIS A 471 10.67 -24.29 5.01
C HIS A 471 11.33 -23.43 3.93
N GLY A 472 10.78 -23.42 2.71
CA GLY A 472 11.21 -22.52 1.64
C GLY A 472 11.05 -21.04 2.03
N LEU A 473 9.94 -20.68 2.66
CA LEU A 473 9.70 -19.33 3.17
C LEU A 473 10.73 -18.95 4.24
N LEU A 474 11.04 -19.84 5.18
CA LEU A 474 12.10 -19.62 6.17
C LEU A 474 13.45 -19.35 5.51
N ALA A 475 13.84 -20.16 4.52
CA ALA A 475 15.08 -19.95 3.78
C ALA A 475 15.10 -18.58 3.08
N CYS A 476 14.01 -18.18 2.44
CA CYS A 476 13.86 -16.86 1.83
C CYS A 476 13.97 -15.73 2.86
N TRP A 477 13.39 -15.90 4.06
CA TRP A 477 13.54 -14.94 5.15
C TRP A 477 14.99 -14.79 5.62
N VAL A 478 15.72 -15.90 5.78
CA VAL A 478 17.14 -15.85 6.17
C VAL A 478 17.95 -15.04 5.16
N VAL A 479 17.75 -15.28 3.86
CA VAL A 479 18.41 -14.53 2.79
C VAL A 479 18.05 -13.04 2.85
N LEU A 480 16.77 -12.71 3.00
CA LEU A 480 16.32 -11.32 3.07
C LEU A 480 16.87 -10.60 4.32
N VAL A 481 16.84 -11.25 5.48
CA VAL A 481 17.41 -10.71 6.73
C VAL A 481 18.91 -10.46 6.59
N ALA A 482 19.66 -11.41 6.00
CA ALA A 482 21.07 -11.23 5.73
C ALA A 482 21.34 -10.03 4.81
N ALA A 483 20.54 -9.86 3.75
CA ALA A 483 20.63 -8.71 2.85
C ALA A 483 20.33 -7.38 3.57
N LEU A 484 19.28 -7.34 4.41
CA LEU A 484 18.91 -6.16 5.19
C LEU A 484 19.98 -5.80 6.22
N LEU A 485 20.57 -6.79 6.92
CA LEU A 485 21.68 -6.58 7.85
C LEU A 485 22.92 -6.06 7.14
N TRP A 486 23.24 -6.58 5.95
CA TRP A 486 24.34 -6.10 5.13
C TRP A 486 24.14 -4.63 4.72
N LEU A 487 22.93 -4.27 4.27
CA LEU A 487 22.57 -2.88 3.94
C LEU A 487 22.66 -1.96 5.18
N ALA A 488 22.09 -2.39 6.31
CA ALA A 488 22.14 -1.66 7.56
C ALA A 488 23.59 -1.42 8.02
N ARG A 489 24.45 -2.46 7.96
CA ARG A 489 25.88 -2.35 8.28
C ARG A 489 26.60 -1.38 7.33
N ARG A 490 26.28 -1.42 6.03
CA ARG A 490 26.84 -0.50 5.02
C ARG A 490 26.43 0.96 5.28
N GLY A 491 25.17 1.19 5.65
CA GLY A 491 24.64 2.49 6.04
C GLY A 491 25.27 3.00 7.34
N TRP A 492 25.37 2.14 8.35
CA TRP A 492 26.03 2.42 9.62
C TRP A 492 27.48 2.86 9.45
N ARG A 493 28.27 2.11 8.67
CA ARG A 493 29.65 2.49 8.33
C ARG A 493 29.72 3.85 7.63
N GLY A 494 28.79 4.13 6.72
CA GLY A 494 28.69 5.44 6.06
C GLY A 494 28.39 6.57 7.04
N LEU A 495 27.51 6.33 8.01
CA LEU A 495 27.19 7.30 9.07
C LEU A 495 28.38 7.57 9.99
N LEU A 496 29.15 6.53 10.34
CA LEU A 496 30.35 6.69 11.17
C LEU A 496 31.47 7.44 10.46
N ALA A 497 31.63 7.25 9.15
CA ALA A 497 32.67 7.90 8.35
C ALA A 497 32.42 9.39 8.10
N ARG A 498 31.18 9.89 8.28
CA ARG A 498 30.84 11.29 8.04
C ARG A 498 31.27 12.19 9.20
N PRO A 499 31.91 13.34 8.95
CA PRO A 499 32.32 14.25 10.02
C PRO A 499 31.10 14.76 10.81
N HIS A 500 30.02 15.12 10.13
CA HIS A 500 28.75 15.53 10.73
C HIS A 500 27.55 14.89 9.99
N PRO A 501 26.49 14.42 10.68
CA PRO A 501 25.37 13.71 10.03
C PRO A 501 24.54 14.57 9.05
N PHE A 502 24.63 15.90 9.15
CA PHE A 502 23.88 16.83 8.27
C PHE A 502 24.71 17.47 7.16
N LEU A 503 26.02 17.26 7.13
CA LEU A 503 26.87 17.79 6.08
C LEU A 503 27.02 16.76 4.95
N ALA A 504 26.95 17.23 3.71
CA ALA A 504 27.42 16.45 2.57
C ALA A 504 28.95 16.42 2.59
N ASN A 505 29.54 15.35 2.04
CA ASN A 505 30.98 15.34 1.77
C ASN A 505 31.26 16.18 0.54
#